data_AF-A0A3C1DG42-F1
#
_entry.id   AF-A0A3C1DG42-F1
#
_cell.length_a   1.000
_cell.length_b   1.000
_cell.length_c   1.000
_cell.angle_alpha   90.00
_cell.angle_beta   90.00
_cell.angle_gamma   90.00
#
_symmetry.space_group_name_H-M   'P 1'
#
loop_
_entity.id
_entity.type
_entity.pdbx_description
1 polymer ?
#
loop_
_entity_poly.entity_id
_entity_poly.type
_entity_poly.pdbx_seq_one_letter_code
_entity_poly.pdbx_strand_id
1 'polypeptide(L)'
;MSEIARRTVLGALAIGGIAAATGCGSEPVASNPGLTSENPANGGQGTKDWFIRASKRAPSSLIEAYTPQASALPGDRVPVHVSTSANQWTLEAFRIGDYDGLGGVRIAQVGPFDGAKRSGPKEMGSTRTMVAGWPVSAEIDTTGWPPGFYLLHAIANNKRTEIPLVIRSASADGAVAMIGSATTWQAYNLWGGKSLYGGEAGELVARSYAVSLDRPYDRKGRGLLYAFEIPLVRVAEEAGISLAWMTNIDITLNPNLLDGAVAAISGGHDEYWSIPYRDALARLRDAGGNLAFFGANGGYWRVRIPDSGADAGKLVTCYKSAALDPVKNSPQTTVRWRDSPYPKPENTVIGQLYDAFPASGALTIRDPDFFLFAETGATEGSKYPGLIGPETDRYYDIKTTPRPIQIPALSEFESRGKKTWSTVTYYTTDSGAGVFATGTMGWVRALPRPSKIAGVPAESTAFAKQVTLNVLKEMAKGPLGKSNPATDDSKDINLPTTNTTGSA
;
A
#
# COMPACT_ATOMS: atom_id res chain seq x y z
N MET A 1 -9.45 -12.92 -55.20
CA MET A 1 -9.98 -14.17 -55.77
C MET A 1 -9.97 -15.19 -54.65
N SER A 2 -11.06 -15.73 -54.13
CA SER A 2 -12.50 -15.76 -54.49
C SER A 2 -13.26 -16.08 -53.18
N GLU A 3 -14.19 -15.24 -52.72
CA GLU A 3 -15.65 -15.34 -52.96
C GLU A 3 -16.32 -16.56 -52.28
N ILE A 4 -17.16 -16.38 -51.25
CA ILE A 4 -18.58 -15.91 -51.20
C ILE A 4 -19.58 -17.08 -51.16
N ALA A 5 -20.45 -17.06 -50.13
CA ALA A 5 -21.91 -17.26 -50.17
C ALA A 5 -22.44 -16.99 -48.73
N ARG A 6 -23.22 -15.97 -48.33
CA ARG A 6 -24.43 -15.24 -48.78
C ARG A 6 -25.73 -16.06 -48.82
N ARG A 7 -26.65 -15.81 -47.88
CA ARG A 7 -27.95 -15.06 -48.02
C ARG A 7 -28.79 -15.13 -46.71
N THR A 8 -29.21 -14.02 -46.05
CA THR A 8 -30.45 -13.17 -46.17
C THR A 8 -31.78 -13.90 -45.85
N VAL A 9 -32.85 -13.38 -45.19
CA VAL A 9 -33.46 -12.04 -45.00
C VAL A 9 -34.54 -12.08 -43.85
N LEU A 10 -34.81 -10.91 -43.23
CA LEU A 10 -35.97 -10.36 -42.47
C LEU A 10 -37.02 -11.20 -41.71
N GLY A 11 -37.41 -10.68 -40.54
CA GLY A 11 -38.72 -10.85 -39.93
C GLY A 11 -38.88 -10.07 -38.62
N ALA A 12 -39.53 -8.91 -38.65
CA ALA A 12 -39.95 -8.17 -37.45
C ALA A 12 -41.22 -8.81 -36.87
N LEU A 13 -41.27 -8.96 -35.54
CA LEU A 13 -42.53 -9.12 -34.79
C LEU A 13 -42.30 -8.66 -33.34
N ALA A 14 -42.90 -7.52 -33.02
CA ALA A 14 -43.14 -7.08 -31.67
C ALA A 14 -44.27 -7.93 -31.09
N ILE A 15 -44.02 -8.65 -30.00
CA ILE A 15 -45.06 -9.15 -29.10
C ILE A 15 -44.54 -8.90 -27.68
N GLY A 16 -45.29 -8.09 -26.95
CA GLY A 16 -45.05 -7.83 -25.54
C GLY A 16 -45.16 -9.11 -24.73
N GLY A 17 -44.13 -9.38 -23.93
CA GLY A 17 -44.14 -10.39 -22.89
C GLY A 17 -43.90 -9.70 -21.55
N ILE A 18 -44.89 -9.76 -20.68
CA ILE A 18 -44.79 -9.37 -19.27
C ILE A 18 -43.64 -10.19 -18.66
N ALA A 19 -42.54 -9.52 -18.32
CA ALA A 19 -41.51 -10.11 -17.48
C ALA A 19 -42.07 -10.13 -16.05
N ALA A 20 -42.54 -11.31 -15.63
CA ALA A 20 -42.68 -11.60 -14.22
C ALA A 20 -41.29 -11.48 -13.60
N ALA A 21 -41.09 -10.44 -12.78
CA ALA A 21 -39.94 -10.33 -11.91
C ALA A 21 -40.00 -11.49 -10.91
N THR A 22 -39.38 -12.62 -11.25
CA THR A 22 -38.95 -13.59 -10.24
C THR A 22 -37.85 -12.89 -9.46
N GLY A 23 -38.25 -12.27 -8.34
CA GLY A 23 -37.32 -11.74 -7.37
C GLY A 23 -36.33 -12.84 -6.99
N CYS A 24 -35.06 -12.63 -7.30
CA CYS A 24 -34.01 -13.21 -6.49
C CYS A 24 -34.24 -12.68 -5.09
N GLY A 25 -34.81 -13.53 -4.22
CA GLY A 25 -34.87 -13.24 -2.80
C GLY A 25 -33.45 -13.00 -2.30
N SER A 26 -33.12 -11.75 -2.02
CA SER A 26 -32.03 -11.43 -1.13
C SER A 26 -32.44 -11.97 0.24
N GLU A 27 -31.81 -13.05 0.69
CA GLU A 27 -31.90 -13.46 2.09
C GLU A 27 -31.52 -12.26 2.96
N PRO A 28 -32.23 -12.00 4.07
CA PRO A 28 -31.90 -10.89 4.95
C PRO A 28 -30.49 -11.08 5.50
N VAL A 29 -29.57 -10.21 5.08
CA VAL A 29 -28.23 -10.14 5.65
C VAL A 29 -28.37 -9.66 7.09
N ALA A 30 -27.87 -10.45 8.05
CA ALA A 30 -27.90 -10.10 9.45
C ALA A 30 -27.10 -8.80 9.68
N SER A 31 -27.80 -7.71 10.01
CA SER A 31 -27.19 -6.43 10.39
C SER A 31 -26.93 -6.41 11.89
N ASN A 32 -25.68 -6.21 12.30
CA ASN A 32 -25.36 -5.99 13.72
C ASN A 32 -25.57 -4.52 14.11
N PRO A 33 -26.10 -4.24 15.31
CA PRO A 33 -26.17 -2.87 15.82
C PRO A 33 -24.76 -2.33 16.03
N GLY A 34 -24.47 -1.16 15.45
CA GLY A 34 -23.21 -0.42 15.64
C GLY A 34 -22.84 -0.25 17.13
N LEU A 35 -21.54 -0.15 17.40
CA LEU A 35 -21.00 -0.04 18.76
C LEU A 35 -21.37 1.31 19.39
N THR A 36 -21.87 1.28 20.64
CA THR A 36 -22.20 2.45 21.46
C THR A 36 -20.95 3.09 22.11
N SER A 37 -21.13 4.23 22.78
CA SER A 37 -20.15 5.22 23.29
C SER A 37 -18.95 4.77 24.13
N GLU A 38 -18.74 3.47 24.36
CA GLU A 38 -17.49 2.92 24.91
C GLU A 38 -16.67 2.31 23.78
N ASN A 39 -16.21 3.14 22.83
CA ASN A 39 -15.35 2.61 21.77
C ASN A 39 -13.93 2.36 22.33
N PRO A 40 -13.48 1.09 22.46
CA PRO A 40 -12.15 0.78 22.95
C PRO A 40 -11.03 1.27 22.01
N ALA A 41 -11.35 1.76 20.81
CA ALA A 41 -10.37 2.39 19.93
C ALA A 41 -9.69 3.63 20.56
N ASN A 42 -10.37 4.32 21.49
CA ASN A 42 -9.88 5.50 22.22
C ASN A 42 -9.48 5.15 23.66
N GLY A 43 -8.48 4.28 23.84
CA GLY A 43 -7.93 3.97 25.17
C GLY A 43 -8.40 2.63 25.78
N GLY A 44 -8.90 1.70 24.96
CA GLY A 44 -9.09 0.32 25.38
C GLY A 44 -7.76 -0.41 25.61
N GLN A 45 -7.80 -1.47 26.41
CA GLN A 45 -6.60 -2.26 26.73
C GLN A 45 -6.01 -2.91 25.47
N GLY A 46 -4.77 -2.57 25.15
CA GLY A 46 -4.06 -3.15 24.01
C GLY A 46 -3.91 -4.67 24.11
N THR A 47 -3.69 -5.33 22.96
CA THR A 47 -3.48 -6.77 22.85
C THR A 47 -2.52 -7.10 21.72
N LYS A 48 -1.93 -8.31 21.74
CA LYS A 48 -1.14 -8.89 20.63
C LYS A 48 -1.95 -9.84 19.75
N ASP A 49 -3.24 -10.02 20.03
CA ASP A 49 -4.11 -11.00 19.34
C ASP A 49 -4.45 -10.63 17.89
N TRP A 50 -4.20 -9.37 17.50
CA TRP A 50 -4.21 -8.92 16.11
C TRP A 50 -3.15 -9.63 15.25
N PHE A 51 -2.08 -10.16 15.86
CA PHE A 51 -1.06 -10.92 15.14
C PHE A 51 -1.41 -12.41 15.08
N ILE A 52 -1.78 -12.91 13.90
CA ILE A 52 -2.10 -14.33 13.72
C ILE A 52 -0.82 -15.17 13.72
N ARG A 53 -0.55 -15.82 14.87
CA ARG A 53 0.51 -16.83 15.03
C ARG A 53 0.32 -17.99 14.06
N ALA A 54 1.43 -18.62 13.64
CA ALA A 54 1.42 -19.75 12.69
C ALA A 54 0.47 -20.89 13.12
N SER A 55 0.42 -21.23 14.41
CA SER A 55 -0.46 -22.27 14.95
C SER A 55 -1.95 -21.93 14.88
N LYS A 56 -2.32 -20.65 14.77
CA LYS A 56 -3.70 -20.16 14.67
C LYS A 56 -4.10 -19.82 13.23
N ARG A 57 -3.17 -19.84 12.28
CA ARG A 57 -3.47 -19.55 10.88
C ARG A 57 -4.31 -20.65 10.24
N ALA A 58 -5.37 -20.27 9.55
CA ALA A 58 -6.21 -21.19 8.81
C ALA A 58 -5.50 -21.71 7.54
N PRO A 59 -5.60 -23.01 7.21
CA PRO A 59 -5.35 -23.46 5.86
C PRO A 59 -6.47 -22.97 4.93
N SER A 60 -6.18 -22.80 3.63
CA SER A 60 -7.17 -22.39 2.62
C SER A 60 -8.34 -23.37 2.47
N SER A 61 -8.15 -24.64 2.87
CA SER A 61 -9.23 -25.61 2.91
C SER A 61 -10.32 -25.27 3.94
N LEU A 62 -9.96 -24.60 5.05
CA LEU A 62 -10.85 -24.36 6.19
C LEU A 62 -11.66 -23.06 6.10
N ILE A 63 -11.00 -21.90 6.04
CA ILE A 63 -11.67 -20.60 5.98
C ILE A 63 -10.80 -19.59 5.22
N GLU A 64 -11.43 -18.91 4.27
CA GLU A 64 -10.90 -17.78 3.53
C GLU A 64 -11.95 -16.67 3.50
N ALA A 65 -11.52 -15.42 3.48
CA ALA A 65 -12.42 -14.28 3.50
C ALA A 65 -11.82 -13.04 2.83
N TYR A 66 -12.69 -12.15 2.34
CA TYR A 66 -12.31 -10.84 1.79
C TYR A 66 -13.43 -9.82 1.92
N THR A 67 -13.09 -8.55 1.75
CA THR A 67 -14.01 -7.46 1.45
C THR A 67 -13.64 -6.89 0.06
N PRO A 68 -14.61 -6.48 -0.77
CA PRO A 68 -14.35 -5.99 -2.13
C PRO A 68 -13.79 -4.56 -2.19
N GLN A 69 -13.34 -4.01 -1.05
CA GLN A 69 -12.83 -2.65 -0.90
C GLN A 69 -11.67 -2.61 0.09
N ALA A 70 -10.70 -1.71 -0.12
CA ALA A 70 -9.55 -1.58 0.79
C ALA A 70 -9.82 -0.62 1.95
N SER A 71 -10.89 0.16 1.86
CA SER A 71 -11.24 1.22 2.80
C SER A 71 -12.76 1.35 3.00
N ALA A 72 -13.15 2.06 4.06
CA ALA A 72 -14.52 2.46 4.36
C ALA A 72 -14.52 3.75 5.20
N LEU A 73 -15.58 4.54 5.18
CA LEU A 73 -15.79 5.62 6.14
C LEU A 73 -16.32 5.08 7.48
N PRO A 74 -16.11 5.81 8.59
CA PRO A 74 -16.88 5.57 9.81
C PRO A 74 -18.39 5.58 9.51
N GLY A 75 -19.08 4.52 9.90
CA GLY A 75 -20.53 4.36 9.66
C GLY A 75 -20.90 3.63 8.37
N ASP A 76 -19.94 3.35 7.48
CA ASP A 76 -20.19 2.49 6.33
C ASP A 76 -20.48 1.05 6.77
N ARG A 77 -21.26 0.35 5.94
CA ARG A 77 -21.44 -1.10 6.05
C ARG A 77 -20.49 -1.81 5.10
N VAL A 78 -19.56 -2.56 5.67
CA VAL A 78 -18.53 -3.27 4.91
C VAL A 78 -18.98 -4.71 4.67
N PRO A 79 -19.21 -5.13 3.40
CA PRO A 79 -19.54 -6.50 3.10
C PRO A 79 -18.31 -7.40 3.29
N VAL A 80 -18.54 -8.56 3.88
CA VAL A 80 -17.55 -9.61 4.08
C VAL A 80 -18.02 -10.88 3.39
N HIS A 81 -17.17 -11.43 2.54
CA HIS A 81 -17.41 -12.64 1.78
C HIS A 81 -16.57 -13.76 2.36
N VAL A 82 -17.18 -14.90 2.68
CA VAL A 82 -16.51 -16.03 3.35
C VAL A 82 -16.78 -17.34 2.61
N SER A 83 -15.73 -18.16 2.50
CA SER A 83 -15.83 -19.57 2.13
C SER A 83 -15.24 -20.40 3.25
N THR A 84 -16.05 -21.23 3.89
CA THR A 84 -15.59 -22.09 4.99
C THR A 84 -16.19 -23.49 4.95
N SER A 85 -15.41 -24.49 5.35
CA SER A 85 -15.91 -25.86 5.55
C SER A 85 -16.45 -26.10 6.97
N ALA A 86 -16.39 -25.11 7.86
CA ALA A 86 -16.97 -25.20 9.20
C ALA A 86 -18.47 -24.83 9.18
N ASN A 87 -19.24 -25.34 10.15
CA ASN A 87 -20.67 -25.02 10.26
C ASN A 87 -20.93 -23.57 10.69
N GLN A 88 -19.99 -22.98 11.43
CA GLN A 88 -20.08 -21.61 11.92
C GLN A 88 -18.72 -20.93 11.90
N TRP A 89 -18.75 -19.60 11.84
CA TRP A 89 -17.58 -18.75 11.95
C TRP A 89 -17.93 -17.44 12.67
N THR A 90 -16.93 -16.75 13.20
CA THR A 90 -17.05 -15.41 13.81
C THR A 90 -16.09 -14.44 13.17
N LEU A 91 -16.28 -13.14 13.43
CA LEU A 91 -15.34 -12.11 13.02
C LEU A 91 -14.90 -11.26 14.21
N GLU A 92 -13.60 -11.02 14.34
CA GLU A 92 -13.02 -10.05 15.27
C GLU A 92 -12.41 -8.90 14.45
N ALA A 93 -12.54 -7.67 14.92
CA ALA A 93 -11.88 -6.50 14.31
C ALA A 93 -10.87 -5.89 15.28
N PHE A 94 -9.69 -5.56 14.76
CA PHE A 94 -8.60 -4.95 15.52
C PHE A 94 -8.20 -3.63 14.87
N ARG A 95 -8.17 -2.54 15.65
CA ARG A 95 -7.49 -1.31 15.25
C ARG A 95 -6.01 -1.46 15.55
N ILE A 96 -5.16 -1.16 14.58
CA ILE A 96 -3.70 -1.23 14.70
C ILE A 96 -3.14 0.14 15.10
N GLY A 97 -2.19 0.15 16.03
CA GLY A 97 -1.57 1.36 16.57
C GLY A 97 -0.53 1.02 17.63
N ASP A 98 -0.07 1.99 18.42
CA ASP A 98 0.94 1.70 19.45
C ASP A 98 0.38 0.83 20.59
N TYR A 99 -0.63 1.34 21.31
CA TYR A 99 -1.31 0.70 22.43
C TYR A 99 -0.33 0.14 23.47
N ASP A 100 0.53 1.00 24.03
CA ASP A 100 1.59 0.65 24.98
C ASP A 100 2.54 -0.42 24.42
N GLY A 101 2.85 -0.31 23.13
CA GLY A 101 3.67 -1.27 22.40
C GLY A 101 3.00 -2.65 22.17
N LEU A 102 1.72 -2.85 22.49
CA LEU A 102 1.00 -4.11 22.22
C LEU A 102 0.55 -4.24 20.77
N GLY A 103 0.38 -3.12 20.06
CA GLY A 103 0.25 -3.08 18.60
C GLY A 103 -1.17 -3.06 18.06
N GLY A 104 -2.17 -3.17 18.91
CA GLY A 104 -3.57 -3.07 18.50
C GLY A 104 -4.54 -3.24 19.66
N VAL A 105 -5.80 -2.91 19.41
CA VAL A 105 -6.92 -3.13 20.34
C VAL A 105 -8.05 -3.83 19.60
N ARG A 106 -8.72 -4.79 20.25
CA ARG A 106 -9.91 -5.42 19.68
C ARG A 106 -11.07 -4.44 19.81
N ILE A 107 -11.65 -4.02 18.69
CA ILE A 107 -12.73 -3.05 18.66
C ILE A 107 -14.10 -3.67 18.46
N ALA A 108 -14.17 -4.87 17.84
CA ALA A 108 -15.44 -5.56 17.64
C ALA A 108 -15.25 -7.09 17.67
N GLN A 109 -16.32 -7.78 18.03
CA GLN A 109 -16.49 -9.21 17.80
C GLN A 109 -17.94 -9.46 17.41
N VAL A 110 -18.16 -10.10 16.26
CA VAL A 110 -19.49 -10.31 15.67
C VAL A 110 -19.69 -11.75 15.21
N GLY A 111 -20.94 -12.19 15.20
CA GLY A 111 -21.35 -13.57 14.93
C GLY A 111 -21.83 -14.31 16.20
N PRO A 112 -21.97 -15.64 16.14
CA PRO A 112 -21.59 -16.52 15.03
C PRO A 112 -22.47 -16.33 13.79
N PHE A 113 -21.90 -16.61 12.62
CA PHE A 113 -22.59 -16.68 11.34
C PHE A 113 -22.55 -18.12 10.83
N ASP A 114 -23.54 -18.48 10.02
CA ASP A 114 -23.57 -19.78 9.36
C ASP A 114 -22.44 -19.90 8.33
N GLY A 115 -21.80 -21.06 8.32
CA GLY A 115 -20.70 -21.38 7.42
C GLY A 115 -21.19 -22.06 6.15
N ALA A 116 -20.59 -21.67 5.02
CA ALA A 116 -20.84 -22.31 3.74
C ALA A 116 -19.56 -22.37 2.91
N LYS A 117 -19.27 -23.55 2.34
CA LYS A 117 -18.15 -23.70 1.41
C LYS A 117 -18.56 -23.17 0.06
N ARG A 118 -17.75 -22.30 -0.53
CA ARG A 118 -18.00 -21.66 -1.83
C ARG A 118 -17.04 -22.19 -2.89
N SER A 119 -17.35 -21.90 -4.16
CA SER A 119 -16.53 -22.29 -5.31
C SER A 119 -15.10 -21.76 -5.21
N GLY A 120 -14.16 -22.47 -5.82
CA GLY A 120 -12.77 -22.01 -5.92
C GLY A 120 -12.58 -20.75 -6.79
N PRO A 121 -11.34 -20.31 -6.95
CA PRO A 121 -10.97 -19.17 -7.81
C PRO A 121 -11.50 -19.32 -9.24
N LYS A 122 -11.95 -18.21 -9.82
CA LYS A 122 -12.39 -18.11 -11.21
C LYS A 122 -11.52 -17.12 -11.97
N GLU A 123 -11.07 -17.50 -13.16
CA GLU A 123 -10.33 -16.61 -14.05
C GLU A 123 -11.31 -15.86 -14.96
N MET A 124 -11.13 -14.55 -15.08
CA MET A 124 -12.01 -13.65 -15.82
C MET A 124 -11.28 -12.93 -16.94
N GLY A 125 -11.92 -12.93 -18.12
CA GLY A 125 -11.56 -12.10 -19.26
C GLY A 125 -10.16 -12.33 -19.84
N SER A 126 -9.78 -11.46 -20.76
CA SER A 126 -8.45 -11.48 -21.39
C SER A 126 -7.33 -11.00 -20.47
N THR A 127 -7.66 -10.38 -19.35
CA THR A 127 -6.70 -9.92 -18.32
C THR A 127 -6.27 -11.04 -17.37
N ARG A 128 -6.87 -12.24 -17.48
CA ARG A 128 -6.59 -13.39 -16.61
C ARG A 128 -6.80 -13.04 -15.13
N THR A 129 -7.82 -12.25 -14.85
CA THR A 129 -8.07 -11.72 -13.50
C THR A 129 -8.69 -12.81 -12.64
N MET A 130 -8.08 -13.10 -11.48
CA MET A 130 -8.63 -14.06 -10.53
C MET A 130 -9.64 -13.38 -9.61
N VAL A 131 -10.84 -13.95 -9.49
CA VAL A 131 -11.90 -13.51 -8.57
C VAL A 131 -12.47 -14.70 -7.79
N ALA A 132 -13.02 -14.43 -6.61
CA ALA A 132 -13.74 -15.43 -5.82
C ALA A 132 -15.21 -15.56 -6.25
N GLY A 133 -15.90 -14.42 -6.43
CA GLY A 133 -17.31 -14.39 -6.82
C GLY A 133 -18.26 -15.04 -5.80
N TRP A 134 -17.92 -14.95 -4.52
CA TRP A 134 -18.75 -15.46 -3.42
C TRP A 134 -19.85 -14.47 -3.05
N PRO A 135 -21.03 -14.91 -2.58
CA PRO A 135 -22.04 -13.99 -2.06
C PRO A 135 -21.57 -13.33 -0.76
N VAL A 136 -22.19 -12.19 -0.41
CA VAL A 136 -21.99 -11.54 0.89
C VAL A 136 -22.41 -12.52 1.98
N SER A 137 -21.54 -12.72 2.98
CA SER A 137 -21.78 -13.65 4.10
C SER A 137 -22.12 -12.91 5.40
N ALA A 138 -21.64 -11.68 5.56
CA ALA A 138 -21.98 -10.78 6.65
C ALA A 138 -21.72 -9.32 6.24
N GLU A 139 -22.30 -8.37 6.97
CA GLU A 139 -21.95 -6.96 6.92
C GLU A 139 -21.43 -6.48 8.27
N ILE A 140 -20.35 -5.70 8.25
CA ILE A 140 -19.81 -5.04 9.44
C ILE A 140 -20.24 -3.59 9.41
N ASP A 141 -20.98 -3.18 10.43
CA ASP A 141 -21.27 -1.77 10.70
C ASP A 141 -20.05 -1.12 11.36
N THR A 142 -19.46 -0.13 10.69
CA THR A 142 -18.29 0.61 11.17
C THR A 142 -18.68 1.88 11.93
N THR A 143 -19.95 2.03 12.31
CA THR A 143 -20.41 3.14 13.16
C THR A 143 -19.58 3.22 14.43
N GLY A 144 -19.07 4.42 14.69
CA GLY A 144 -18.22 4.72 15.84
C GLY A 144 -16.74 4.38 15.63
N TRP A 145 -16.34 3.64 14.60
CA TRP A 145 -14.94 3.27 14.37
C TRP A 145 -14.12 4.50 13.96
N PRO A 146 -13.06 4.89 14.70
CA PRO A 146 -12.25 6.03 14.29
C PRO A 146 -11.43 5.70 13.04
N PRO A 147 -11.01 6.72 12.26
CA PRO A 147 -10.04 6.51 11.21
C PRO A 147 -8.78 5.79 11.70
N GLY A 148 -8.25 4.89 10.87
CA GLY A 148 -7.12 4.06 11.24
C GLY A 148 -6.94 2.86 10.32
N PHE A 149 -5.85 2.12 10.57
CA PHE A 149 -5.61 0.83 9.94
C PHE A 149 -6.19 -0.30 10.78
N TYR A 150 -6.89 -1.23 10.15
CA TYR A 150 -7.59 -2.33 10.81
C TYR A 150 -7.22 -3.69 10.20
N LEU A 151 -7.26 -4.70 11.05
CA LEU A 151 -7.27 -6.11 10.64
C LEU A 151 -8.58 -6.75 11.10
N LEU A 152 -9.33 -7.27 10.14
CA LEU A 152 -10.49 -8.12 10.41
C LEU A 152 -10.04 -9.58 10.38
N HIS A 153 -10.40 -10.35 11.40
CA HIS A 153 -10.10 -11.78 11.48
C HIS A 153 -11.38 -12.57 11.32
N ALA A 154 -11.50 -13.34 10.24
CA ALA A 154 -12.54 -14.36 10.13
C ALA A 154 -12.04 -15.67 10.77
N ILE A 155 -12.85 -16.24 11.66
CA ILE A 155 -12.43 -17.30 12.59
C ILE A 155 -13.36 -18.51 12.48
N ALA A 156 -12.80 -19.68 12.23
CA ALA A 156 -13.50 -20.96 12.25
C ALA A 156 -12.63 -22.03 12.92
N ASN A 157 -13.21 -22.86 13.80
CA ASN A 157 -12.49 -23.93 14.51
C ASN A 157 -11.16 -23.47 15.15
N ASN A 158 -11.18 -22.30 15.82
CA ASN A 158 -10.00 -21.66 16.42
C ASN A 158 -8.85 -21.32 15.46
N LYS A 159 -9.11 -21.35 14.14
CA LYS A 159 -8.20 -20.90 13.09
C LYS A 159 -8.69 -19.61 12.47
N ARG A 160 -7.76 -18.79 11.98
CA ARG A 160 -8.02 -17.41 11.58
C ARG A 160 -7.40 -17.11 10.20
N THR A 161 -8.12 -16.33 9.40
CA THR A 161 -7.58 -15.60 8.23
C THR A 161 -7.79 -14.11 8.44
N GLU A 162 -6.96 -13.26 7.84
CA GLU A 162 -7.05 -11.80 8.02
C GLU A 162 -7.46 -11.06 6.74
N ILE A 163 -8.12 -9.91 6.92
CA ILE A 163 -8.54 -8.98 5.88
C ILE A 163 -8.09 -7.57 6.33
N PRO A 164 -7.19 -6.89 5.59
CA PRO A 164 -6.87 -5.50 5.87
C PRO A 164 -8.05 -4.60 5.51
N LEU A 165 -8.27 -3.56 6.33
CA LEU A 165 -9.24 -2.51 6.05
C LEU A 165 -8.70 -1.19 6.59
N VAL A 166 -8.78 -0.12 5.81
CA VAL A 166 -8.55 1.24 6.32
C VAL A 166 -9.89 1.90 6.59
N ILE A 167 -10.16 2.30 7.83
CA ILE A 167 -11.24 3.26 8.06
C ILE A 167 -10.66 4.62 7.70
N ARG A 168 -11.08 5.17 6.57
CA ARG A 168 -10.50 6.39 6.01
C ARG A 168 -11.06 7.63 6.68
N SER A 169 -10.24 8.67 6.77
CA SER A 169 -10.70 10.00 7.17
C SER A 169 -11.58 10.61 6.06
N ALA A 170 -12.56 11.42 6.45
CA ALA A 170 -13.39 12.16 5.49
C ALA A 170 -12.62 13.33 4.83
N SER A 171 -11.62 13.85 5.53
CA SER A 171 -10.72 14.92 5.09
C SER A 171 -9.32 14.70 5.67
N ALA A 172 -8.30 15.24 5.00
CA ALA A 172 -6.92 15.30 5.50
C ALA A 172 -6.50 16.69 5.94
N ASP A 173 -7.40 17.67 5.92
CA ASP A 173 -7.11 19.07 6.24
C ASP A 173 -6.42 19.23 7.61
N GLY A 174 -5.26 19.89 7.62
CA GLY A 174 -4.45 20.12 8.80
C GLY A 174 -3.77 18.87 9.39
N ALA A 175 -3.89 17.70 8.76
CA ALA A 175 -3.38 16.43 9.26
C ALA A 175 -2.23 15.87 8.41
N VAL A 176 -1.47 14.94 9.00
CA VAL A 176 -0.52 14.10 8.26
C VAL A 176 -1.28 12.91 7.69
N ALA A 177 -1.37 12.83 6.36
CA ALA A 177 -2.06 11.75 5.66
C ALA A 177 -1.18 10.49 5.57
N MET A 178 -1.60 9.42 6.23
CA MET A 178 -1.01 8.08 6.15
C MET A 178 -1.68 7.30 5.03
N ILE A 179 -0.87 6.82 4.07
CA ILE A 179 -1.38 6.19 2.84
C ILE A 179 -1.03 4.70 2.81
N GLY A 180 -2.05 3.85 2.84
CA GLY A 180 -1.91 2.40 2.65
C GLY A 180 -1.72 2.03 1.19
N SER A 181 -0.70 1.20 0.90
CA SER A 181 -0.30 0.79 -0.45
C SER A 181 -1.19 -0.31 -1.06
N ALA A 182 -2.51 -0.14 -1.04
CA ALA A 182 -3.49 -1.17 -1.38
C ALA A 182 -3.32 -1.77 -2.79
N THR A 183 -2.96 -0.94 -3.77
CA THR A 183 -2.62 -1.42 -5.12
C THR A 183 -1.46 -2.42 -5.11
N THR A 184 -0.41 -2.16 -4.31
CA THR A 184 0.76 -3.03 -4.18
C THR A 184 0.42 -4.33 -3.46
N TRP A 185 -0.39 -4.27 -2.39
CA TRP A 185 -0.84 -5.48 -1.70
C TRP A 185 -1.58 -6.42 -2.65
N GLN A 186 -2.44 -5.87 -3.53
CA GLN A 186 -3.13 -6.65 -4.55
C GLN A 186 -2.23 -7.08 -5.71
N ALA A 187 -1.26 -6.26 -6.12
CA ALA A 187 -0.31 -6.60 -7.18
C ALA A 187 0.51 -7.85 -6.87
N TYR A 188 0.84 -8.06 -5.58
CA TYR A 188 1.56 -9.24 -5.11
C TYR A 188 0.67 -10.39 -4.65
N ASN A 189 -0.62 -10.13 -4.43
CA ASN A 189 -1.57 -11.15 -3.99
C ASN A 189 -1.73 -12.25 -5.05
N LEU A 190 -1.19 -13.44 -4.74
CA LEU A 190 -1.17 -14.62 -5.61
C LEU A 190 -2.37 -15.54 -5.38
N TRP A 191 -3.41 -15.08 -4.68
CA TRP A 191 -4.62 -15.88 -4.51
C TRP A 191 -5.22 -16.23 -5.87
N GLY A 192 -5.53 -17.51 -6.07
CA GLY A 192 -5.94 -18.06 -7.37
C GLY A 192 -4.79 -18.34 -8.34
N GLY A 193 -3.54 -18.29 -7.88
CA GLY A 193 -2.36 -18.72 -8.64
C GLY A 193 -1.76 -17.66 -9.56
N LYS A 194 -2.35 -16.45 -9.63
CA LYS A 194 -1.88 -15.36 -10.50
C LYS A 194 -1.95 -14.00 -9.80
N SER A 195 -0.91 -13.19 -9.99
CA SER A 195 -0.81 -11.80 -9.53
C SER A 195 -0.32 -10.88 -10.66
N LEU A 196 -0.06 -9.59 -10.40
CA LEU A 196 0.62 -8.72 -11.38
C LEU A 196 2.13 -9.01 -11.48
N TYR A 197 2.68 -9.77 -10.55
CA TYR A 197 4.10 -10.13 -10.52
C TYR A 197 4.40 -11.46 -11.22
N GLY A 198 3.53 -12.46 -11.09
CA GLY A 198 3.80 -13.78 -11.67
C GLY A 198 2.64 -14.77 -11.54
N GLY A 199 2.81 -15.93 -12.18
CA GLY A 199 2.04 -17.14 -11.89
C GLY A 199 2.58 -17.89 -10.66
N GLU A 200 2.11 -19.13 -10.45
CA GLU A 200 2.46 -19.95 -9.28
C GLU A 200 3.97 -20.23 -9.17
N ALA A 201 4.65 -20.45 -10.29
CA ALA A 201 6.11 -20.65 -10.32
C ALA A 201 6.90 -19.33 -10.42
N GLY A 202 6.23 -18.17 -10.30
CA GLY A 202 6.85 -16.84 -10.34
C GLY A 202 7.10 -16.30 -11.75
N GLU A 203 6.58 -16.97 -12.77
CA GLU A 203 6.76 -16.65 -14.18
C GLU A 203 5.93 -15.43 -14.61
N LEU A 204 6.59 -14.44 -15.20
CA LEU A 204 5.94 -13.21 -15.68
C LEU A 204 4.95 -13.47 -16.83
N VAL A 205 5.09 -14.56 -17.58
CA VAL A 205 4.24 -14.86 -18.74
C VAL A 205 2.85 -15.40 -18.35
N ALA A 206 2.72 -16.05 -17.20
CA ALA A 206 1.46 -16.62 -16.72
C ALA A 206 0.69 -15.72 -15.76
N ARG A 207 1.25 -14.55 -15.42
CA ARG A 207 0.65 -13.56 -14.52
C ARG A 207 -0.70 -13.03 -15.02
N SER A 208 -1.41 -12.36 -14.13
CA SER A 208 -2.57 -11.53 -14.49
C SER A 208 -2.12 -10.16 -15.02
N TYR A 209 -2.90 -9.59 -15.93
CA TYR A 209 -2.76 -8.20 -16.38
C TYR A 209 -3.63 -7.24 -15.58
N ALA A 210 -4.62 -7.76 -14.83
CA ALA A 210 -5.36 -7.01 -13.84
C ALA A 210 -5.69 -7.89 -12.64
N VAL A 211 -5.71 -7.30 -11.44
CA VAL A 211 -6.04 -7.96 -10.17
C VAL A 211 -7.24 -7.28 -9.53
N SER A 212 -8.14 -8.08 -8.93
CA SER A 212 -9.34 -7.58 -8.26
C SER A 212 -9.19 -7.58 -6.75
N LEU A 213 -9.92 -6.71 -6.06
CA LEU A 213 -10.16 -6.76 -4.62
C LEU A 213 -11.22 -7.82 -4.25
N ASP A 214 -11.96 -8.39 -5.21
CA ASP A 214 -12.96 -9.45 -5.00
C ASP A 214 -12.33 -10.83 -4.75
N ARG A 215 -11.29 -10.89 -3.90
CA ARG A 215 -10.56 -12.11 -3.56
C ARG A 215 -9.83 -12.02 -2.21
N PRO A 216 -9.64 -13.16 -1.51
CA PRO A 216 -8.81 -13.24 -0.32
C PRO A 216 -7.36 -12.83 -0.55
N TYR A 217 -6.67 -12.47 0.54
CA TYR A 217 -5.23 -12.22 0.55
C TYR A 217 -4.45 -13.53 0.78
N ASP A 218 -3.55 -13.86 -0.14
CA ASP A 218 -2.61 -14.96 0.01
C ASP A 218 -1.46 -14.63 0.99
N ARG A 219 -0.42 -15.48 1.04
CA ARG A 219 0.78 -15.24 1.85
C ARG A 219 1.59 -14.04 1.39
N LYS A 220 1.73 -13.82 0.08
CA LYS A 220 2.55 -12.73 -0.46
C LYS A 220 1.91 -11.38 -0.21
N GLY A 221 0.64 -11.20 -0.58
CA GLY A 221 -0.11 -9.96 -0.38
C GLY A 221 -0.17 -9.55 1.09
N ARG A 222 -0.56 -10.47 1.99
CA ARG A 222 -0.56 -10.18 3.44
C ARG A 222 0.83 -9.93 4.00
N GLY A 223 1.85 -10.58 3.44
CA GLY A 223 3.23 -10.46 3.91
C GLY A 223 3.76 -9.03 3.78
N LEU A 224 3.32 -8.31 2.75
CA LEU A 224 3.68 -6.90 2.56
C LEU A 224 3.12 -6.01 3.66
N LEU A 225 1.86 -6.20 4.07
CA LEU A 225 1.22 -5.45 5.17
C LEU A 225 2.06 -5.53 6.46
N TYR A 226 2.37 -6.75 6.88
CA TYR A 226 3.12 -7.01 8.11
C TYR A 226 4.58 -6.55 8.05
N ALA A 227 5.15 -6.40 6.84
CA ALA A 227 6.53 -6.00 6.65
C ALA A 227 6.71 -4.49 6.44
N PHE A 228 5.78 -3.84 5.75
CA PHE A 228 5.96 -2.51 5.16
C PHE A 228 4.86 -1.50 5.50
N GLU A 229 3.80 -1.91 6.20
CA GLU A 229 2.71 -1.02 6.63
C GLU A 229 2.60 -0.98 8.15
N ILE A 230 2.30 -2.13 8.78
CA ILE A 230 2.00 -2.22 10.21
C ILE A 230 3.09 -1.61 11.10
N PRO A 231 4.40 -1.86 10.89
CA PRO A 231 5.42 -1.24 11.75
C PRO A 231 5.40 0.30 11.69
N LEU A 232 5.14 0.89 10.53
CA LEU A 232 5.02 2.34 10.37
C LEU A 232 3.74 2.88 10.99
N VAL A 233 2.59 2.22 10.78
CA VAL A 233 1.30 2.57 11.41
C VAL A 233 1.44 2.72 12.92
N ARG A 234 2.13 1.77 13.56
CA ARG A 234 2.30 1.76 15.02
C ARG A 234 3.13 2.93 15.51
N VAL A 235 4.24 3.25 14.82
CA VAL A 235 5.08 4.41 15.16
C VAL A 235 4.35 5.72 14.87
N ALA A 236 3.52 5.77 13.83
CA ALA A 236 2.72 6.96 13.54
C ALA A 236 1.71 7.27 14.66
N GLU A 237 1.02 6.25 15.15
CA GLU A 237 0.08 6.39 16.28
C GLU A 237 0.80 6.78 17.59
N GLU A 238 2.05 6.37 17.78
CA GLU A 238 2.90 6.81 18.91
C GLU A 238 3.29 8.29 18.83
N ALA A 239 3.31 8.88 17.63
CA ALA A 239 3.82 10.23 17.43
C ALA A 239 2.98 11.33 18.10
N GLY A 240 1.71 11.04 18.43
CA GLY A 240 0.81 11.98 19.13
C GLY A 240 0.41 13.19 18.30
N ILE A 241 0.37 13.04 16.97
CA ILE A 241 0.01 14.09 16.00
C ILE A 241 -1.35 13.82 15.36
N SER A 242 -1.93 14.83 14.69
CA SER A 242 -3.14 14.64 13.88
C SER A 242 -2.84 13.79 12.64
N LEU A 243 -3.47 12.62 12.56
CA LEU A 243 -3.33 11.70 11.44
C LEU A 243 -4.64 11.61 10.65
N ALA A 244 -4.51 11.62 9.33
CA ALA A 244 -5.58 11.22 8.42
C ALA A 244 -5.22 9.89 7.76
N TRP A 245 -6.21 9.01 7.56
CA TRP A 245 -5.99 7.65 7.05
C TRP A 245 -6.67 7.47 5.71
N MET A 246 -5.98 6.84 4.76
CA MET A 246 -6.54 6.50 3.44
C MET A 246 -5.66 5.47 2.74
N THR A 247 -6.12 4.98 1.59
CA THR A 247 -5.34 4.14 0.68
C THR A 247 -5.04 4.90 -0.61
N ASN A 248 -4.05 4.43 -1.35
CA ASN A 248 -3.77 4.96 -2.69
C ASN A 248 -4.94 4.73 -3.69
N ILE A 249 -5.85 3.79 -3.42
CA ILE A 249 -7.11 3.61 -4.16
C ILE A 249 -8.08 4.76 -3.86
N ASP A 250 -8.23 5.15 -2.59
CA ASP A 250 -9.10 6.27 -2.20
C ASP A 250 -8.70 7.57 -2.91
N ILE A 251 -7.40 7.86 -2.93
CA ILE A 251 -6.86 9.06 -3.60
C ILE A 251 -7.01 8.95 -5.12
N THR A 252 -6.99 7.73 -5.67
CA THR A 252 -7.26 7.54 -7.10
C THR A 252 -8.71 7.90 -7.45
N LEU A 253 -9.67 7.50 -6.61
CA LEU A 253 -11.10 7.76 -6.80
C LEU A 253 -11.49 9.21 -6.47
N ASN A 254 -10.83 9.80 -5.47
CA ASN A 254 -11.02 11.19 -5.07
C ASN A 254 -9.65 11.87 -4.85
N PRO A 255 -9.04 12.43 -5.90
CA PRO A 255 -7.72 13.07 -5.80
C PRO A 255 -7.67 14.31 -4.90
N ASN A 256 -8.81 14.88 -4.53
CA ASN A 256 -8.91 16.04 -3.64
C ASN A 256 -8.90 15.63 -2.16
N LEU A 257 -8.84 14.32 -1.85
CA LEU A 257 -8.78 13.83 -0.47
C LEU A 257 -7.53 14.29 0.29
N LEU A 258 -6.47 14.67 -0.43
CA LEU A 258 -5.24 15.23 0.12
C LEU A 258 -5.26 16.76 0.26
N ASP A 259 -6.31 17.44 -0.19
CA ASP A 259 -6.39 18.90 -0.09
C ASP A 259 -6.35 19.33 1.38
N GLY A 260 -5.50 20.32 1.68
CA GLY A 260 -5.30 20.83 3.04
C GLY A 260 -4.39 19.98 3.94
N ALA A 261 -3.96 18.79 3.53
CA ALA A 261 -3.01 18.00 4.31
C ALA A 261 -1.70 18.76 4.54
N VAL A 262 -1.12 18.65 5.73
CA VAL A 262 0.21 19.24 6.00
C VAL A 262 1.34 18.34 5.51
N ALA A 263 1.07 17.04 5.37
CA ALA A 263 1.97 16.09 4.75
C ALA A 263 1.25 14.83 4.25
N ALA A 264 1.89 14.09 3.34
CA ALA A 264 1.50 12.73 2.94
C ALA A 264 2.66 11.75 3.12
N ILE A 265 2.35 10.59 3.69
CA ILE A 265 3.32 9.56 4.07
C ILE A 265 3.04 8.28 3.29
N SER A 266 4.03 7.87 2.50
CA SER A 266 4.06 6.59 1.78
C SER A 266 4.79 5.53 2.61
N GLY A 267 4.23 4.32 2.62
CA GLY A 267 4.76 3.17 3.35
C GLY A 267 6.09 2.60 2.81
N GLY A 268 6.47 1.43 3.30
CA GLY A 268 7.75 0.80 3.01
C GLY A 268 7.87 0.18 1.62
N HIS A 269 6.75 0.01 0.89
CA HIS A 269 6.72 -0.54 -0.49
C HIS A 269 5.44 -0.13 -1.24
N ASP A 270 5.41 1.10 -1.77
CA ASP A 270 4.28 1.64 -2.54
C ASP A 270 4.60 1.66 -4.05
N GLU A 271 4.70 0.49 -4.68
CA GLU A 271 5.26 0.31 -6.03
C GLU A 271 4.31 0.67 -7.18
N TYR A 272 2.99 0.56 -6.98
CA TYR A 272 2.00 0.61 -8.07
C TYR A 272 1.13 1.87 -8.00
N TRP A 273 1.46 2.89 -8.79
CA TRP A 273 0.78 4.19 -8.74
C TRP A 273 -0.12 4.44 -9.94
N SER A 274 -1.34 4.92 -9.67
CA SER A 274 -2.21 5.48 -10.70
C SER A 274 -1.77 6.91 -11.04
N ILE A 275 -2.21 7.42 -12.21
CA ILE A 275 -1.98 8.83 -12.56
C ILE A 275 -2.63 9.78 -11.54
N PRO A 276 -3.92 9.62 -11.17
CA PRO A 276 -4.55 10.54 -10.23
C PRO A 276 -3.89 10.55 -8.85
N TYR A 277 -3.42 9.40 -8.36
CA TYR A 277 -2.69 9.32 -7.10
C TYR A 277 -1.35 10.07 -7.15
N ARG A 278 -0.52 9.80 -8.17
CA ARG A 278 0.77 10.49 -8.34
C ARG A 278 0.58 12.01 -8.48
N ASP A 279 -0.41 12.42 -9.25
CA ASP A 279 -0.68 13.84 -9.48
C ASP A 279 -1.23 14.51 -8.20
N ALA A 280 -1.97 13.79 -7.34
CA ALA A 280 -2.38 14.31 -6.03
C ALA A 280 -1.19 14.55 -5.08
N LEU A 281 -0.22 13.63 -5.03
CA LEU A 281 1.02 13.84 -4.26
C LEU A 281 1.80 15.06 -4.78
N ALA A 282 1.92 15.20 -6.09
CA ALA A 282 2.58 16.36 -6.70
C ALA A 282 1.85 17.67 -6.39
N ARG A 283 0.51 17.70 -6.50
CA ARG A 283 -0.29 18.89 -6.15
C ARG A 283 -0.15 19.27 -4.69
N LEU A 284 -0.17 18.29 -3.77
CA LEU A 284 0.04 18.54 -2.34
C LEU A 284 1.41 19.21 -2.09
N ARG A 285 2.48 18.65 -2.68
CA ARG A 285 3.83 19.25 -2.60
C ARG A 285 3.86 20.66 -3.17
N ASP A 286 3.29 20.85 -4.35
CA ASP A 286 3.32 22.15 -5.04
C ASP A 286 2.47 23.21 -4.31
N ALA A 287 1.55 22.79 -3.43
CA ALA A 287 0.78 23.63 -2.51
C ALA A 287 1.46 23.87 -1.15
N GLY A 288 2.64 23.28 -0.89
CA GLY A 288 3.41 23.47 0.34
C GLY A 288 3.30 22.32 1.36
N GLY A 289 2.50 21.28 1.08
CA GLY A 289 2.44 20.07 1.91
C GLY A 289 3.69 19.21 1.75
N ASN A 290 4.15 18.59 2.83
CA ASN A 290 5.36 17.75 2.80
C ASN A 290 5.08 16.35 2.26
N LEU A 291 6.11 15.67 1.75
CA LEU A 291 6.01 14.25 1.37
C LEU A 291 7.08 13.43 2.08
N ALA A 292 6.73 12.27 2.63
CA ALA A 292 7.70 11.30 3.13
C ALA A 292 7.53 9.93 2.45
N PHE A 293 8.65 9.32 2.07
CA PHE A 293 8.73 7.97 1.53
C PHE A 293 9.63 7.13 2.43
N PHE A 294 9.06 6.26 3.26
CA PHE A 294 9.82 5.40 4.18
C PHE A 294 10.31 4.09 3.56
N GLY A 295 10.13 3.92 2.24
CA GLY A 295 10.47 2.71 1.50
C GLY A 295 11.45 2.91 0.36
N ALA A 296 11.43 1.95 -0.56
CA ALA A 296 12.04 2.02 -1.88
C ALA A 296 11.10 1.40 -2.91
N ASN A 297 11.49 1.44 -4.19
CA ASN A 297 10.69 1.00 -5.32
C ASN A 297 9.33 1.70 -5.37
N GLY A 298 9.26 2.94 -4.87
CA GLY A 298 8.04 3.73 -4.81
C GLY A 298 7.67 4.26 -6.18
N GLY A 299 6.41 4.11 -6.58
CA GLY A 299 5.91 4.63 -7.85
C GLY A 299 6.64 4.09 -9.08
N TYR A 300 7.08 2.83 -9.04
CA TYR A 300 7.81 2.21 -10.14
C TYR A 300 6.90 1.84 -11.31
N TRP A 301 5.74 1.22 -11.05
CA TRP A 301 4.76 0.85 -12.09
C TRP A 301 3.60 1.82 -12.16
N ARG A 302 3.22 2.19 -13.39
CA ARG A 302 1.94 2.86 -13.65
C ARG A 302 0.81 1.83 -13.69
N VAL A 303 -0.28 2.10 -12.97
CA VAL A 303 -1.50 1.29 -12.99
C VAL A 303 -2.73 2.09 -13.42
N ARG A 304 -3.75 1.38 -13.89
CA ARG A 304 -5.09 1.94 -14.11
C ARG A 304 -6.07 1.33 -13.11
N ILE A 305 -6.94 2.18 -12.58
CA ILE A 305 -8.03 1.81 -11.68
C ILE A 305 -9.28 2.51 -12.22
N PRO A 306 -10.36 1.78 -12.53
CA PRO A 306 -11.63 2.39 -12.91
C PRO A 306 -12.16 3.27 -11.77
N ASP A 307 -12.75 4.41 -12.11
CA ASP A 307 -13.39 5.35 -11.17
C ASP A 307 -14.92 5.24 -11.13
N SER A 308 -15.49 4.46 -12.05
CA SER A 308 -16.93 4.34 -12.27
C SER A 308 -17.31 2.93 -12.73
N GLY A 309 -18.60 2.59 -12.58
CA GLY A 309 -19.12 1.25 -12.89
C GLY A 309 -18.85 0.21 -11.79
N ALA A 310 -19.13 -1.06 -12.09
CA ALA A 310 -19.09 -2.15 -11.12
C ALA A 310 -17.68 -2.44 -10.56
N ASP A 311 -16.64 -2.12 -11.35
CA ASP A 311 -15.23 -2.36 -11.02
C ASP A 311 -14.51 -1.14 -10.42
N ALA A 312 -15.25 -0.04 -10.17
CA ALA A 312 -14.70 1.20 -9.61
C ALA A 312 -13.94 0.93 -8.31
N GLY A 313 -12.65 1.27 -8.27
CA GLY A 313 -11.78 1.04 -7.11
C GLY A 313 -11.46 -0.43 -6.80
N LYS A 314 -12.03 -1.39 -7.55
CA LYS A 314 -11.87 -2.84 -7.30
C LYS A 314 -10.83 -3.49 -8.19
N LEU A 315 -10.57 -2.94 -9.37
CA LEU A 315 -9.67 -3.53 -10.36
C LEU A 315 -8.39 -2.70 -10.53
N VAL A 316 -7.23 -3.34 -10.35
CA VAL A 316 -5.91 -2.73 -10.58
C VAL A 316 -5.26 -3.37 -11.80
N THR A 317 -5.11 -2.60 -12.87
CA THR A 317 -4.59 -3.08 -14.17
C THR A 317 -3.14 -2.64 -14.39
N CYS A 318 -2.26 -3.59 -14.76
CA CYS A 318 -0.88 -3.34 -15.15
C CYS A 318 -0.36 -4.39 -16.15
N TYR A 319 -0.05 -3.94 -17.36
CA TYR A 319 0.52 -4.76 -18.43
C TYR A 319 2.04 -4.82 -18.40
N LYS A 320 2.73 -3.98 -17.62
CA LYS A 320 4.20 -3.93 -17.50
C LYS A 320 4.94 -3.86 -18.85
N SER A 321 4.25 -3.48 -19.92
CA SER A 321 4.73 -3.57 -21.29
C SER A 321 3.84 -2.77 -22.22
N ALA A 322 4.42 -1.78 -22.89
CA ALA A 322 3.73 -1.02 -23.92
C ALA A 322 3.30 -1.90 -25.10
N ALA A 323 4.02 -3.01 -25.37
CA ALA A 323 3.70 -3.94 -26.45
C ALA A 323 2.49 -4.85 -26.12
N LEU A 324 2.21 -5.13 -24.85
CA LEU A 324 1.05 -5.92 -24.43
C LEU A 324 -0.18 -5.08 -24.10
N ASP A 325 -0.01 -3.85 -23.63
CA ASP A 325 -1.12 -3.02 -23.16
C ASP A 325 -2.08 -2.62 -24.30
N PRO A 326 -3.39 -2.89 -24.26
CA PRO A 326 -4.31 -2.44 -25.30
C PRO A 326 -4.37 -0.90 -25.42
N VAL A 327 -4.07 -0.17 -24.35
CA VAL A 327 -3.98 1.30 -24.37
C VAL A 327 -2.56 1.69 -24.78
N LYS A 328 -2.34 1.84 -26.09
CA LYS A 328 -1.04 2.17 -26.70
C LYS A 328 -0.78 3.67 -26.73
N ASN A 329 0.50 4.04 -26.68
CA ASN A 329 0.97 5.42 -26.93
C ASN A 329 0.12 6.47 -26.22
N SER A 330 -0.19 6.24 -24.94
CA SER A 330 -0.99 7.13 -24.11
C SER A 330 -0.33 7.28 -22.73
N PRO A 331 -0.54 8.41 -22.02
CA PRO A 331 -0.14 8.52 -20.61
C PRO A 331 -0.71 7.38 -19.76
N GLN A 332 -1.85 6.81 -20.17
CA GLN A 332 -2.50 5.69 -19.51
C GLN A 332 -1.85 4.33 -19.78
N THR A 333 -0.87 4.22 -20.69
CA THR A 333 -0.14 2.97 -20.93
C THR A 333 0.59 2.54 -19.65
N THR A 334 0.37 1.31 -19.21
CA THR A 334 0.87 0.73 -17.95
C THR A 334 2.24 0.09 -18.15
N VAL A 335 3.25 0.94 -18.00
CA VAL A 335 4.68 0.63 -18.03
C VAL A 335 5.34 1.22 -16.76
N ARG A 336 6.67 1.13 -16.65
CA ARG A 336 7.37 1.85 -15.60
C ARG A 336 7.17 3.35 -15.79
N TRP A 337 7.13 4.09 -14.69
CA TRP A 337 6.95 5.54 -14.75
C TRP A 337 8.05 6.25 -15.54
N ARG A 338 9.29 5.75 -15.49
CA ARG A 338 10.43 6.27 -16.24
C ARG A 338 10.50 5.89 -17.73
N ASP A 339 9.65 4.98 -18.19
CA ASP A 339 9.72 4.43 -19.55
C ASP A 339 8.81 5.14 -20.55
N SER A 340 9.19 5.06 -21.84
CA SER A 340 8.29 5.33 -22.97
C SER A 340 6.99 4.52 -22.87
N PRO A 341 5.84 5.04 -23.34
CA PRO A 341 5.72 6.20 -24.24
C PRO A 341 5.65 7.58 -23.57
N TYR A 342 5.42 7.64 -22.26
CA TYR A 342 5.28 8.91 -21.52
C TYR A 342 6.13 8.85 -20.25
N PRO A 343 7.45 9.07 -20.36
CA PRO A 343 8.35 9.01 -19.22
C PRO A 343 8.08 10.18 -18.26
N LYS A 344 7.75 9.84 -17.02
CA LYS A 344 7.60 10.72 -15.84
C LYS A 344 8.30 10.02 -14.66
N PRO A 345 9.64 10.03 -14.61
CA PRO A 345 10.41 9.22 -13.67
C PRO A 345 10.12 9.59 -12.21
N GLU A 346 10.31 8.62 -11.33
CA GLU A 346 9.93 8.61 -9.91
C GLU A 346 10.59 9.76 -9.13
N ASN A 347 11.84 10.10 -9.50
CA ASN A 347 12.63 11.15 -8.85
C ASN A 347 11.98 12.54 -8.94
N THR A 348 11.11 12.78 -9.92
CA THR A 348 10.37 14.04 -10.04
C THR A 348 9.37 14.27 -8.90
N VAL A 349 9.04 13.25 -8.12
CA VAL A 349 8.22 13.33 -6.90
C VAL A 349 9.02 12.89 -5.68
N ILE A 350 9.72 11.75 -5.74
CA ILE A 350 10.40 11.14 -4.59
C ILE A 350 11.80 11.75 -4.33
N GLY A 351 12.45 12.29 -5.37
CA GLY A 351 13.85 12.71 -5.34
C GLY A 351 14.84 11.58 -5.64
N GLN A 352 14.37 10.33 -5.79
CA GLN A 352 15.18 9.13 -6.02
C GLN A 352 14.59 8.24 -7.11
N LEU A 353 15.42 7.34 -7.65
CA LEU A 353 15.00 6.29 -8.58
C LEU A 353 15.33 4.92 -8.00
N TYR A 354 14.46 3.94 -8.25
CA TYR A 354 14.76 2.52 -8.06
C TYR A 354 16.13 2.12 -8.62
N ASP A 355 16.90 1.43 -7.78
CA ASP A 355 18.31 1.14 -8.00
C ASP A 355 18.64 -0.37 -7.97
N ALA A 356 18.26 -1.11 -6.93
CA ALA A 356 18.78 -2.48 -6.78
C ALA A 356 17.84 -3.48 -6.10
N PHE A 357 17.90 -4.73 -6.61
CA PHE A 357 17.42 -5.94 -5.96
C PHE A 357 18.28 -7.16 -6.39
N PRO A 358 18.69 -8.05 -5.47
CA PRO A 358 18.54 -7.94 -4.02
C PRO A 358 19.51 -6.92 -3.43
N ALA A 359 19.09 -6.24 -2.38
CA ALA A 359 19.91 -5.35 -1.57
C ALA A 359 19.97 -5.86 -0.11
N SER A 360 21.12 -5.71 0.52
CA SER A 360 21.33 -6.02 1.94
C SER A 360 22.55 -5.26 2.44
N GLY A 361 22.44 -4.56 3.56
CA GLY A 361 23.57 -3.81 4.10
C GLY A 361 23.21 -2.94 5.29
N ALA A 362 24.11 -2.00 5.61
CA ALA A 362 23.92 -1.01 6.66
C ALA A 362 23.66 0.37 6.07
N LEU A 363 22.73 1.11 6.68
CA LEU A 363 22.57 2.54 6.39
C LEU A 363 23.78 3.28 6.98
N THR A 364 24.44 4.14 6.21
CA THR A 364 25.65 4.87 6.66
C THR A 364 25.39 6.37 6.64
N ILE A 365 25.61 7.03 7.79
CA ILE A 365 25.39 8.45 7.97
C ILE A 365 26.51 9.25 7.32
N ARG A 366 26.14 10.24 6.51
CA ARG A 366 27.04 11.19 5.87
C ARG A 366 27.01 12.54 6.59
N ASP A 367 25.82 13.05 6.85
CA ASP A 367 25.59 14.32 7.51
C ASP A 367 24.84 14.07 8.83
N PRO A 368 25.55 14.00 9.97
CA PRO A 368 24.91 13.78 11.27
C PRO A 368 24.11 14.99 11.77
N ASP A 369 24.39 16.19 11.26
CA ASP A 369 23.72 17.43 11.66
C ASP A 369 22.40 17.65 10.91
N PHE A 370 22.04 16.75 9.99
CA PHE A 370 20.74 16.76 9.34
C PHE A 370 19.61 16.75 10.37
N PHE A 371 18.73 17.75 10.32
CA PHE A 371 17.77 18.04 11.39
C PHE A 371 16.87 16.86 11.79
N LEU A 372 16.53 15.96 10.86
CA LEU A 372 15.72 14.77 11.16
C LEU A 372 16.49 13.66 11.87
N PHE A 373 17.82 13.74 11.95
CA PHE A 373 18.66 12.85 12.74
C PHE A 373 18.87 13.35 14.18
N ALA A 374 18.22 14.45 14.59
CA ALA A 374 18.23 14.93 15.96
C ALA A 374 17.86 13.81 16.95
N GLU A 375 18.53 13.82 18.11
CA GLU A 375 18.32 12.86 19.21
C GLU A 375 18.60 11.38 18.86
N THR A 376 19.19 11.08 17.71
CA THR A 376 19.58 9.71 17.37
C THR A 376 20.92 9.29 17.97
N GLY A 377 21.77 10.26 18.34
CA GLY A 377 23.17 10.03 18.71
C GLY A 377 24.06 9.61 17.53
N ALA A 378 23.57 9.73 16.29
CA ALA A 378 24.34 9.43 15.10
C ALA A 378 25.53 10.39 14.95
N THR A 379 26.67 9.84 14.56
CA THR A 379 27.84 10.59 14.10
C THR A 379 28.12 10.29 12.63
N GLU A 380 28.93 11.12 11.97
CA GLU A 380 29.44 10.82 10.62
C GLU A 380 30.05 9.41 10.59
N GLY A 381 29.71 8.63 9.56
CA GLY A 381 30.17 7.25 9.40
C GLY A 381 29.45 6.22 10.27
N SER A 382 28.50 6.61 11.14
CA SER A 382 27.65 5.67 11.89
C SER A 382 26.96 4.71 10.93
N LYS A 383 26.93 3.41 11.28
CA LYS A 383 26.35 2.35 10.47
C LYS A 383 25.20 1.67 11.21
N TYR A 384 24.08 1.48 10.53
CA TYR A 384 22.88 0.83 11.05
C TYR A 384 22.55 -0.42 10.20
N PRO A 385 23.07 -1.61 10.60
CA PRO A 385 22.85 -2.86 9.88
C PRO A 385 21.37 -3.22 9.72
N GLY A 386 21.03 -3.80 8.56
CA GLY A 386 19.69 -4.29 8.27
C GLY A 386 18.70 -3.22 7.83
N LEU A 387 19.12 -1.95 7.77
CA LEU A 387 18.31 -0.86 7.21
C LEU A 387 18.34 -0.81 5.68
N ILE A 388 19.35 -1.41 5.01
CA ILE A 388 19.40 -1.50 3.54
C ILE A 388 18.79 -2.82 3.07
N GLY A 389 17.77 -2.76 2.21
CA GLY A 389 17.18 -3.89 1.51
C GLY A 389 15.74 -4.26 1.90
N PRO A 390 15.06 -5.16 1.18
CA PRO A 390 15.58 -5.98 0.10
C PRO A 390 15.69 -5.23 -1.23
N GLU A 391 15.06 -4.06 -1.34
CA GLU A 391 15.17 -3.16 -2.49
C GLU A 391 15.56 -1.77 -2.02
N THR A 392 16.20 -1.02 -2.93
CA THR A 392 16.72 0.32 -2.65
C THR A 392 16.46 1.27 -3.80
N ASP A 393 16.28 2.53 -3.45
CA ASP A 393 16.32 3.66 -4.35
C ASP A 393 17.58 4.48 -4.07
N ARG A 394 17.99 5.27 -5.07
CA ARG A 394 19.20 6.08 -5.01
C ARG A 394 18.96 7.43 -5.67
N TYR A 395 19.69 8.45 -5.21
CA TYR A 395 19.89 9.70 -5.91
C TYR A 395 20.64 9.48 -7.25
N TYR A 396 20.17 10.16 -8.30
CA TYR A 396 20.81 10.20 -9.61
C TYR A 396 21.04 11.66 -10.01
N ASP A 397 22.26 12.03 -10.39
CA ASP A 397 22.51 13.37 -10.94
C ASP A 397 22.10 13.42 -12.42
N ILE A 398 20.80 13.67 -12.65
CA ILE A 398 20.18 13.73 -13.96
C ILE A 398 19.25 14.93 -14.04
N LYS A 399 18.89 15.34 -15.27
CA LYS A 399 18.10 16.54 -15.55
C LYS A 399 16.77 16.62 -14.77
N THR A 400 16.14 15.49 -14.45
CA THR A 400 14.83 15.46 -13.78
C THR A 400 14.93 15.50 -12.25
N THR A 401 16.13 15.47 -11.68
CA THR A 401 16.31 15.44 -10.23
C THR A 401 16.02 16.82 -9.64
N PRO A 402 15.14 16.92 -8.63
CA PRO A 402 14.80 18.18 -8.00
C PRO A 402 16.00 18.78 -7.28
N ARG A 403 16.05 20.11 -7.22
CA ARG A 403 17.13 20.92 -6.64
C ARG A 403 16.48 22.07 -5.85
N PRO A 404 17.04 22.51 -4.70
CA PRO A 404 18.19 21.92 -4.00
C PRO A 404 17.86 20.54 -3.40
N ILE A 405 18.84 19.64 -3.34
CA ILE A 405 18.70 18.31 -2.75
C ILE A 405 19.90 17.99 -1.85
N GLN A 406 19.59 17.51 -0.65
CA GLN A 406 20.53 17.10 0.40
C GLN A 406 20.54 15.57 0.51
N ILE A 407 21.72 14.98 0.72
CA ILE A 407 21.93 13.53 0.81
C ILE A 407 22.58 13.20 2.17
N PRO A 408 21.79 13.14 3.26
CA PRO A 408 22.33 12.99 4.62
C PRO A 408 22.82 11.58 4.94
N ALA A 409 22.45 10.56 4.14
CA ALA A 409 22.99 9.21 4.25
C ALA A 409 23.30 8.65 2.87
N LEU A 410 24.45 7.98 2.77
CA LEU A 410 24.93 7.33 1.55
C LEU A 410 25.52 5.98 1.91
N SER A 411 24.86 4.92 1.47
CA SER A 411 25.25 3.54 1.73
C SER A 411 25.77 2.88 0.48
N GLU A 412 27.02 2.42 0.52
CA GLU A 412 27.59 1.52 -0.47
C GLU A 412 27.33 0.06 -0.09
N PHE A 413 26.92 -0.75 -1.06
CA PHE A 413 26.76 -2.20 -0.88
C PHE A 413 26.93 -2.95 -2.22
N GLU A 414 26.93 -4.28 -2.15
CA GLU A 414 26.98 -5.13 -3.34
C GLU A 414 25.61 -5.72 -3.67
N SER A 415 25.22 -5.67 -4.94
CA SER A 415 24.06 -6.37 -5.49
C SER A 415 24.48 -7.14 -6.74
N ARG A 416 24.22 -8.46 -6.76
CA ARG A 416 24.56 -9.35 -7.89
C ARG A 416 26.02 -9.24 -8.34
N GLY A 417 26.96 -9.18 -7.40
CA GLY A 417 28.40 -9.05 -7.70
C GLY A 417 28.81 -7.67 -8.23
N LYS A 418 27.93 -6.66 -8.14
CA LYS A 418 28.21 -5.30 -8.58
C LYS A 418 28.05 -4.33 -7.42
N LYS A 419 29.02 -3.43 -7.29
CA LYS A 419 28.96 -2.29 -6.37
C LYS A 419 27.82 -1.35 -6.76
N THR A 420 27.06 -0.92 -5.77
CA THR A 420 25.93 0.00 -5.93
C THR A 420 25.64 0.76 -4.64
N TRP A 421 24.62 1.62 -4.64
CA TRP A 421 24.33 2.49 -3.50
C TRP A 421 22.85 2.69 -3.22
N SER A 422 22.56 3.09 -1.98
CA SER A 422 21.27 3.60 -1.53
C SER A 422 21.50 4.94 -0.84
N THR A 423 20.56 5.86 -0.97
CA THR A 423 20.66 7.19 -0.34
C THR A 423 19.44 7.46 0.50
N VAL A 424 19.61 8.23 1.58
CA VAL A 424 18.53 9.05 2.11
C VAL A 424 18.61 10.40 1.42
N THR A 425 17.48 10.98 1.00
CA THR A 425 17.45 12.30 0.36
C THR A 425 16.41 13.21 0.97
N TYR A 426 16.69 14.51 0.93
CA TYR A 426 15.76 15.56 1.30
C TYR A 426 15.84 16.70 0.28
N TYR A 427 14.74 17.07 -0.37
CA TYR A 427 14.70 18.25 -1.24
C TYR A 427 13.56 19.17 -0.83
N THR A 428 13.69 20.46 -1.14
CA THR A 428 12.67 21.47 -0.88
C THR A 428 12.24 22.15 -2.17
N THR A 429 11.04 22.72 -2.17
CA THR A 429 10.45 23.41 -3.35
C THR A 429 10.12 24.86 -3.03
N ASP A 430 9.85 25.66 -4.07
CA ASP A 430 9.48 27.08 -3.93
C ASP A 430 8.18 27.30 -3.13
N SER A 431 7.30 26.30 -3.06
CA SER A 431 6.09 26.34 -2.21
C SER A 431 6.43 26.28 -0.71
N GLY A 432 7.65 25.89 -0.37
CA GLY A 432 8.11 25.62 0.98
C GLY A 432 7.89 24.16 1.41
N ALA A 433 7.36 23.28 0.56
CA ALA A 433 7.28 21.85 0.88
C ALA A 433 8.69 21.24 0.99
N GLY A 434 8.87 20.33 1.95
CA GLY A 434 10.01 19.42 2.01
C GLY A 434 9.60 17.99 1.67
N VAL A 435 10.48 17.29 0.96
CA VAL A 435 10.28 15.89 0.57
C VAL A 435 11.44 15.04 1.07
N PHE A 436 11.15 14.06 1.91
CA PHE A 436 12.10 13.15 2.53
C PHE A 436 11.90 11.72 2.01
N ALA A 437 12.99 11.04 1.64
CA ALA A 437 12.94 9.64 1.21
C ALA A 437 14.08 8.84 1.84
N THR A 438 13.77 7.67 2.41
CA THR A 438 14.76 6.79 3.05
C THR A 438 15.56 5.96 2.04
N GLY A 439 15.00 5.72 0.85
CA GLY A 439 15.63 4.99 -0.24
C GLY A 439 15.84 3.50 0.02
N THR A 440 15.10 2.92 0.95
CA THR A 440 15.22 1.50 1.31
C THR A 440 13.94 0.96 1.93
N MET A 441 13.51 -0.21 1.46
CA MET A 441 12.43 -0.98 2.09
C MET A 441 12.78 -1.45 3.52
N GLY A 442 14.07 -1.48 3.87
CA GLY A 442 14.59 -2.05 5.11
C GLY A 442 14.26 -1.18 6.31
N TRP A 443 14.00 0.10 6.06
CA TRP A 443 13.63 1.08 7.07
C TRP A 443 12.36 0.67 7.84
N VAL A 444 11.22 0.52 7.14
CA VAL A 444 9.96 0.13 7.80
C VAL A 444 10.05 -1.27 8.40
N ARG A 445 10.77 -2.20 7.74
CA ARG A 445 10.98 -3.53 8.30
C ARG A 445 11.66 -3.48 9.66
N ALA A 446 12.62 -2.59 9.84
CA ALA A 446 13.40 -2.43 11.06
C ALA A 446 12.65 -1.71 12.19
N LEU A 447 11.51 -1.08 11.92
CA LEU A 447 10.70 -0.44 12.97
C LEU A 447 10.16 -1.46 14.00
N PRO A 448 9.82 -1.01 15.22
CA PRO A 448 9.35 -1.88 16.29
C PRO A 448 8.17 -2.79 15.89
N ARG A 449 8.33 -4.09 16.13
CA ARG A 449 7.36 -5.12 15.75
C ARG A 449 7.37 -6.30 16.73
N PRO A 450 6.30 -7.12 16.78
CA PRO A 450 6.21 -8.22 17.76
C PRO A 450 7.29 -9.30 17.63
N SER A 451 7.94 -9.42 16.47
CA SER A 451 8.96 -10.44 16.20
C SER A 451 10.23 -9.79 15.67
N LYS A 452 11.37 -10.10 16.31
CA LYS A 452 12.70 -9.66 15.87
C LYS A 452 12.97 -10.10 14.43
N ILE A 453 13.65 -9.25 13.66
CA ILE A 453 14.17 -9.59 12.33
C ILE A 453 15.64 -9.94 12.47
N ALA A 454 16.04 -11.10 11.95
CA ALA A 454 17.44 -11.47 11.89
C ALA A 454 18.24 -10.42 11.08
N GLY A 455 19.38 -9.98 11.61
CA GLY A 455 20.23 -8.98 10.96
C GLY A 455 19.81 -7.52 11.19
N VAL A 456 18.81 -7.25 12.03
CA VAL A 456 18.45 -5.88 12.46
C VAL A 456 18.73 -5.74 13.96
N PRO A 457 19.84 -5.09 14.35
CA PRO A 457 20.16 -4.81 15.74
C PRO A 457 19.21 -3.79 16.40
N ALA A 458 19.27 -3.70 17.73
CA ALA A 458 18.40 -2.81 18.52
C ALA A 458 18.69 -1.34 18.23
N GLU A 459 19.96 -0.98 18.03
CA GLU A 459 20.41 0.36 17.67
C GLU A 459 19.89 0.79 16.29
N SER A 460 19.77 -0.13 15.33
CA SER A 460 19.19 0.16 14.01
C SER A 460 17.69 0.38 14.10
N THR A 461 17.01 -0.41 14.94
CA THR A 461 15.58 -0.21 15.26
C THR A 461 15.34 1.13 15.95
N ALA A 462 16.18 1.49 16.93
CA ALA A 462 16.07 2.74 17.68
C ALA A 462 16.32 3.95 16.79
N PHE A 463 17.37 3.92 15.95
CA PHE A 463 17.66 4.96 14.97
C PHE A 463 16.49 5.17 14.01
N ALA A 464 16.03 4.10 13.34
CA ALA A 464 14.94 4.20 12.37
C ALA A 464 13.65 4.71 13.02
N LYS A 465 13.34 4.26 14.24
CA LYS A 465 12.18 4.73 15.01
C LYS A 465 12.28 6.22 15.32
N GLN A 466 13.41 6.67 15.87
CA GLN A 466 13.59 8.08 16.26
C GLN A 466 13.49 9.00 15.06
N VAL A 467 14.17 8.69 13.95
CA VAL A 467 14.08 9.49 12.72
C VAL A 467 12.65 9.49 12.16
N THR A 468 11.93 8.37 12.21
CA THR A 468 10.52 8.31 11.78
C THR A 468 9.64 9.24 12.64
N LEU A 469 9.82 9.26 13.96
CA LEU A 469 9.11 10.17 14.86
C LEU A 469 9.45 11.64 14.57
N ASN A 470 10.73 11.95 14.33
CA ASN A 470 11.17 13.29 13.96
C ASN A 470 10.50 13.75 12.66
N VAL A 471 10.52 12.92 11.61
CA VAL A 471 9.86 13.22 10.32
C VAL A 471 8.39 13.55 10.53
N LEU A 472 7.65 12.66 11.22
CA LEU A 472 6.23 12.84 11.44
C LEU A 472 5.92 14.13 12.23
N LYS A 473 6.65 14.38 13.32
CA LYS A 473 6.45 15.55 14.18
C LYS A 473 6.84 16.86 13.51
N GLU A 474 7.94 16.90 12.77
CA GLU A 474 8.36 18.11 12.05
C GLU A 474 7.42 18.41 10.88
N MET A 475 7.00 17.39 10.11
CA MET A 475 6.04 17.58 9.02
C MET A 475 4.66 18.05 9.50
N ALA A 476 4.22 17.62 10.70
CA ALA A 476 2.97 18.06 11.29
C ALA A 476 2.93 19.57 11.62
N LYS A 477 4.10 20.24 11.73
CA LYS A 477 4.18 21.67 12.00
C LYS A 477 3.93 22.54 10.75
N GLY A 478 3.86 21.94 9.56
CA GLY A 478 3.70 22.65 8.30
C GLY A 478 4.91 22.53 7.37
N PRO A 479 5.04 23.40 6.36
CA PRO A 479 5.99 23.23 5.26
C PRO A 479 7.45 23.19 5.76
N LEU A 480 8.10 22.03 5.66
CA LEU A 480 9.46 21.79 6.16
C LEU A 480 10.49 22.68 5.47
N GLY A 481 10.33 22.95 4.18
CA GLY A 481 11.28 23.77 3.43
C GLY A 481 11.32 25.24 3.85
N LYS A 482 10.33 25.72 4.61
CA LYS A 482 10.36 27.08 5.20
C LYS A 482 11.21 27.13 6.48
N SER A 483 11.12 26.10 7.32
CA SER A 483 11.85 26.04 8.59
C SER A 483 13.24 25.40 8.43
N ASN A 484 13.37 24.47 7.51
CA ASN A 484 14.56 23.66 7.24
C ASN A 484 14.76 23.55 5.71
N PRO A 485 15.15 24.63 5.02
CA PRO A 485 15.43 24.57 3.58
C PRO A 485 16.54 23.56 3.28
N ALA A 486 16.42 22.79 2.19
CA ALA A 486 17.47 21.85 1.81
C ALA A 486 18.72 22.61 1.34
N THR A 487 19.90 22.16 1.79
CA THR A 487 21.17 22.60 1.22
C THR A 487 21.52 21.67 0.06
N ASP A 488 21.86 22.22 -1.11
CA ASP A 488 22.31 21.41 -2.24
C ASP A 488 23.74 20.92 -2.03
N ASP A 489 23.86 19.72 -1.47
CA ASP A 489 25.14 19.03 -1.22
C ASP A 489 25.49 18.04 -2.33
N SER A 490 24.67 17.96 -3.38
CA SER A 490 24.77 16.90 -4.36
C SER A 490 26.07 16.95 -5.17
N LYS A 491 26.75 18.10 -5.20
CA LYS A 491 28.04 18.28 -5.89
C LYS A 491 29.17 17.55 -5.16
N ASP A 492 29.00 17.27 -3.88
CA ASP A 492 29.96 16.50 -3.08
C ASP A 492 29.78 14.99 -3.26
N ILE A 493 28.76 14.57 -4.01
CA ILE A 493 28.36 13.18 -4.21
C ILE A 493 28.70 12.74 -5.64
N ASN A 494 29.78 11.98 -5.77
CA ASN A 494 30.20 11.41 -7.05
C ASN A 494 29.67 9.98 -7.24
N LEU A 495 28.44 9.86 -7.73
CA LEU A 495 27.80 8.57 -8.04
C LEU A 495 27.51 8.44 -9.55
N PRO A 496 27.48 7.21 -10.08
CA PRO A 496 27.07 6.98 -11.47
C PRO A 496 25.69 7.55 -11.77
N THR A 497 25.54 8.18 -12.93
CA THR A 497 24.27 8.73 -13.43
C THR A 497 23.38 7.68 -14.10
N THR A 498 23.82 6.42 -14.11
CA THR A 498 23.09 5.26 -14.64
C THR A 498 23.05 4.14 -13.62
N ASN A 499 22.06 3.25 -13.76
CA ASN A 499 21.88 2.12 -12.86
C ASN A 499 23.01 1.10 -13.04
N THR A 500 23.76 0.80 -11.99
CA THR A 500 24.93 -0.09 -12.08
C THR A 500 24.57 -1.57 -12.01
N THR A 501 23.45 -1.91 -11.38
CA THR A 501 23.05 -3.31 -11.15
C THR A 501 22.41 -3.95 -12.39
N GLY A 502 21.85 -3.13 -13.29
CA GLY A 502 21.06 -3.59 -14.44
C GLY A 502 19.65 -4.01 -14.05
N SER A 503 19.18 -3.59 -12.87
CA SER A 503 17.88 -3.97 -12.32
C SER A 503 16.76 -2.95 -12.63
N ALA A 504 17.11 -1.81 -13.24
CA ALA A 504 16.18 -0.70 -13.50
C ALA A 504 15.01 -1.10 -14.37
#